data_AF-A0A0S2SC80-F1
#
_entry.id   AF-A0A0S2SC80-F1
#
_cell.length_a   1.000
_cell.length_b   1.000
_cell.length_c   1.000
_cell.angle_alpha   90.00
_cell.angle_beta   90.00
_cell.angle_gamma   90.00
#
_symmetry.space_group_name_H-M   'P 1'
#
loop_
_entity.id
_entity.type
_entity.pdbx_description
1 polymer ?
#
loop_
_entity_poly.entity_id
_entity_poly.type
_entity_poly.pdbx_seq_one_letter_code
_entity_poly.pdbx_strand_id
1 'polypeptide(L)'
;MRHEVYQFQTVISILRAMERMSVEEILEWLNRFSVIFKRPLQKCLLHYEHGPEEALDLLKEEAPLPEFQRLVDKLHLSLGKITIREAFDDLDSHMSYYFEQRKQEYEKIIDSKAIWGRLIGFAPMYGLIFLYLVIPLIGMSFVQMDSYYEQIQKIQ
;
A
#
# COMPACT_ATOMS: atom_id res chain seq x y z
N MET A 1 11.37 -7.09 2.30
CA MET A 1 10.82 -8.15 3.18
C MET A 1 9.32 -8.33 2.96
N ARG A 2 8.45 -7.38 3.36
CA ARG A 2 6.97 -7.53 3.18
C ARG A 2 6.54 -7.77 1.72
N HIS A 3 7.16 -7.08 0.76
CA HIS A 3 6.92 -7.30 -0.68
C HIS A 3 7.17 -8.73 -1.14
N GLU A 4 8.17 -9.41 -0.56
CA GLU A 4 8.52 -10.79 -0.91
C GLU A 4 7.51 -11.78 -0.33
N VAL A 5 6.98 -11.52 0.88
CA VAL A 5 5.88 -12.33 1.43
C VAL A 5 4.62 -12.22 0.57
N TYR A 6 4.29 -11.02 0.06
CA TYR A 6 3.17 -10.87 -0.89
C TYR A 6 3.40 -11.64 -2.20
N GLN A 7 4.65 -11.68 -2.68
CA GLN A 7 5.00 -12.49 -3.84
C GLN A 7 4.80 -13.99 -3.53
N PHE A 8 5.22 -14.46 -2.36
CA PHE A 8 4.98 -15.84 -1.93
C PHE A 8 3.50 -16.17 -1.83
N GLN A 9 2.69 -15.29 -1.24
CA GLN A 9 1.24 -15.42 -1.20
C GLN A 9 0.63 -15.52 -2.61
N THR A 10 1.12 -14.70 -3.56
CA THR A 10 0.67 -14.77 -4.95
C THR A 10 1.07 -16.07 -5.63
N VAL A 11 2.27 -16.58 -5.36
CA VAL A 11 2.72 -17.89 -5.88
C VAL A 11 1.84 -19.00 -5.30
N ILE A 12 1.62 -19.00 -3.98
CA ILE A 12 0.78 -20.00 -3.30
C ILE A 12 -0.67 -19.94 -3.80
N SER A 13 -1.22 -18.76 -4.07
CA SER A 13 -2.60 -18.64 -4.56
C SER A 13 -2.80 -19.31 -5.91
N ILE A 14 -1.78 -19.29 -6.77
CA ILE A 14 -1.75 -20.01 -8.05
C ILE A 14 -1.53 -21.51 -7.83
N LEU A 15 -0.54 -21.87 -7.02
CA LEU A 15 -0.10 -23.25 -6.80
C LEU A 15 -1.13 -24.12 -6.08
N ARG A 16 -1.86 -23.57 -5.09
CA ARG A 16 -2.90 -24.31 -4.35
C ARG A 16 -4.07 -24.77 -5.24
N ALA A 17 -4.22 -24.22 -6.44
CA ALA A 17 -5.24 -24.65 -7.40
C ALA A 17 -4.87 -25.96 -8.10
N MET A 18 -3.61 -26.41 -7.99
CA MET A 18 -3.14 -27.66 -8.59
C MET A 18 -3.46 -28.85 -7.68
N GLU A 19 -4.12 -29.88 -8.22
CA GLU A 19 -4.69 -31.00 -7.44
C GLU A 19 -3.67 -31.88 -6.70
N ARG A 20 -2.39 -31.86 -7.11
CA ARG A 20 -1.35 -32.77 -6.57
C ARG A 20 -0.15 -32.04 -5.97
N MET A 21 -0.32 -30.78 -5.56
CA MET A 21 0.76 -30.00 -4.99
C MET A 21 1.16 -30.53 -3.60
N SER A 22 2.46 -30.69 -3.35
CA SER A 22 2.99 -30.97 -2.01
C SER A 22 3.51 -29.70 -1.31
N VAL A 23 3.67 -29.77 0.01
CA VAL A 23 4.27 -28.67 0.78
C VAL A 23 5.72 -28.43 0.36
N GLU A 24 6.45 -29.50 0.06
CA GLU A 24 7.81 -29.44 -0.46
C GLU A 24 7.90 -28.69 -1.79
N GLU A 25 7.05 -29.04 -2.75
CA GLU A 25 7.01 -28.37 -4.06
C GLU A 25 6.72 -26.88 -3.90
N ILE A 26 5.83 -26.50 -2.97
CA ILE A 26 5.61 -25.09 -2.66
C ILE A 26 6.90 -24.46 -2.13
N LEU A 27 7.57 -25.07 -1.16
CA LEU A 27 8.83 -24.54 -0.61
C LEU A 27 9.91 -24.39 -1.69
N GLU A 28 10.00 -25.31 -2.65
CA GLU A 28 10.89 -25.20 -3.80
C GLU A 28 10.55 -23.98 -4.66
N TRP A 29 9.27 -23.79 -4.98
CA TRP A 29 8.81 -22.61 -5.73
C TRP A 29 9.09 -21.32 -4.97
N LEU A 30 8.82 -21.28 -3.66
CA LEU A 30 9.14 -20.12 -2.83
C LEU A 30 10.65 -19.83 -2.85
N ASN A 31 11.48 -20.85 -2.73
CA ASN A 31 12.94 -20.72 -2.79
C ASN A 31 13.41 -20.15 -4.14
N ARG A 32 12.83 -20.59 -5.26
CA ARG A 32 13.16 -20.08 -6.60
C ARG A 32 12.85 -18.60 -6.78
N PHE A 33 11.76 -18.12 -6.18
CA PHE A 33 11.37 -16.70 -6.25
C PHE A 33 11.92 -15.85 -5.10
N SER A 34 12.56 -16.47 -4.10
CA SER A 34 13.08 -15.78 -2.93
C SER A 34 14.38 -15.01 -3.21
N VAL A 35 14.52 -13.89 -2.50
CA VAL A 35 15.72 -13.05 -2.48
C VAL A 35 16.21 -12.89 -1.04
N ILE A 36 15.34 -12.44 -0.12
CA ILE A 36 15.69 -12.21 1.29
C ILE A 36 15.54 -13.49 2.09
N PHE A 37 14.47 -14.26 1.85
CA PHE A 37 14.20 -15.51 2.58
C PHE A 37 14.93 -16.73 2.00
N LYS A 38 15.84 -16.50 1.04
CA LYS A 38 16.52 -17.57 0.31
C LYS A 38 17.34 -18.50 1.18
N ARG A 39 18.13 -17.94 2.10
CA ARG A 39 18.95 -18.75 3.02
C ARG A 39 18.08 -19.63 3.94
N PRO A 40 17.08 -19.08 4.65
CA PRO A 40 16.15 -19.88 5.44
C PRO A 40 15.45 -20.97 4.63
N LEU A 41 14.95 -20.65 3.43
CA LEU A 41 14.25 -21.61 2.56
C LEU A 41 15.17 -22.73 2.06
N GLN A 42 16.41 -22.42 1.68
CA GLN A 42 17.40 -23.43 1.27
C GLN A 42 17.73 -24.39 2.41
N LYS A 43 17.87 -23.87 3.63
CA LYS A 43 18.16 -24.69 4.81
C LYS A 43 16.97 -25.58 5.17
N CYS A 44 15.76 -25.03 5.10
CA CYS A 44 14.53 -25.80 5.27
C CYS A 44 14.46 -26.96 4.27
N LEU A 45 14.66 -26.70 2.97
CA LEU A 45 14.66 -27.72 1.92
C LEU A 45 15.74 -28.81 2.13
N LEU A 46 16.93 -28.42 2.60
CA LEU A 46 18.02 -29.37 2.89
C LEU A 46 17.62 -30.39 3.99
N HIS A 47 16.91 -29.92 5.01
CA HIS A 47 16.49 -30.75 6.15
C HIS A 47 15.12 -31.39 5.97
N TYR A 48 14.39 -31.05 4.91
CA TYR A 48 13.00 -31.44 4.71
C TYR A 48 12.80 -32.97 4.68
N GLU A 49 13.66 -33.68 3.95
CA GLU A 49 13.67 -35.16 3.85
C GLU A 49 13.95 -35.87 5.18
N HIS A 50 14.59 -35.19 6.13
CA HIS A 50 14.93 -35.75 7.44
C HIS A 50 13.79 -35.57 8.46
N GLY A 51 12.92 -34.57 8.25
CA GLY A 51 11.85 -34.21 9.16
C GLY A 51 11.12 -32.94 8.69
N PRO A 52 9.96 -33.05 8.01
CA PRO A 52 9.30 -31.88 7.43
C PRO A 52 8.74 -30.91 8.48
N GLU A 53 8.28 -31.40 9.63
CA GLU A 53 7.82 -30.54 10.74
C GLU A 53 8.99 -29.73 11.33
N GLU A 54 10.09 -30.42 11.68
CA GLU A 54 11.29 -29.79 12.24
C GLU A 54 11.92 -28.78 11.27
N ALA A 55 11.91 -29.08 9.97
CA ALA A 55 12.41 -28.18 8.93
C ALA A 55 11.57 -26.89 8.82
N LEU A 56 10.24 -27.00 8.96
CA LEU A 56 9.35 -25.83 8.95
C LEU A 56 9.47 -25.01 10.23
N ASP A 57 9.68 -25.65 11.38
CA ASP A 57 9.92 -24.94 12.64
C ASP A 57 11.22 -24.14 12.59
N LEU A 58 12.31 -24.73 12.08
CA LEU A 58 13.57 -24.04 11.86
C LEU A 58 13.39 -22.85 10.89
N LEU A 59 12.59 -23.01 9.84
CA LEU A 59 12.28 -21.94 8.89
C LEU A 59 11.60 -20.73 9.58
N LYS A 60 10.72 -20.99 10.56
CA LYS A 60 10.06 -19.93 11.36
C LYS A 60 11.02 -19.23 12.30
N GLU A 61 11.98 -19.95 12.88
CA GLU A 61 12.99 -19.38 13.76
C GLU A 61 13.97 -18.48 13.01
N GLU A 62 14.42 -18.90 11.82
CA GLU A 62 15.40 -18.14 11.02
C GLU A 62 14.80 -16.90 10.33
N ALA A 63 13.48 -16.89 10.12
CA ALA A 63 12.77 -15.79 9.48
C ALA A 63 11.65 -15.26 10.41
N PRO A 64 12.00 -14.46 11.45
CA PRO A 64 11.07 -13.99 12.48
C PRO A 64 10.20 -12.81 12.00
N LEU A 65 9.66 -12.90 10.78
CA LEU A 65 8.68 -11.94 10.27
C LEU A 65 7.27 -12.51 10.47
N PRO A 66 6.37 -11.85 11.22
CA PRO A 66 5.06 -12.41 11.55
C PRO A 66 4.23 -12.84 10.35
N GLU A 67 4.25 -12.07 9.25
CA GLU A 67 3.51 -12.43 8.04
C GLU A 67 4.07 -13.69 7.35
N PHE A 68 5.38 -13.89 7.43
CA PHE A 68 6.04 -15.09 6.90
C PHE A 68 5.79 -16.29 7.80
N GLN A 69 5.88 -16.12 9.12
CA GLN A 69 5.57 -17.19 10.09
C GLN A 69 4.15 -17.73 9.91
N ARG A 70 3.16 -16.85 9.74
CA ARG A 70 1.77 -17.27 9.46
C ARG A 70 1.64 -18.09 8.17
N LEU A 71 2.42 -17.77 7.15
CA LEU A 71 2.45 -18.54 5.90
C LEU A 71 3.04 -19.93 6.16
N VAL A 72 4.14 -20.00 6.91
CA VAL A 72 4.77 -21.27 7.28
C VAL A 72 3.87 -22.11 8.20
N ASP A 73 3.13 -21.50 9.13
CA ASP A 73 2.15 -22.19 9.98
C ASP A 73 1.07 -22.86 9.13
N LYS A 74 0.58 -22.21 8.07
CA LYS A 74 -0.38 -22.80 7.12
C LYS A 74 0.21 -23.97 6.33
N LEU A 75 1.49 -23.86 5.93
CA LEU A 75 2.21 -24.98 5.31
C LEU A 75 2.37 -26.15 6.30
N HIS A 76 2.65 -25.85 7.57
CA HIS A 76 2.77 -26.86 8.63
C HIS A 76 1.43 -27.57 8.88
N LEU A 77 0.30 -26.86 8.87
CA LEU A 77 -1.03 -27.48 8.95
C LEU A 77 -1.30 -28.43 7.76
N SER A 78 -0.72 -28.09 6.59
CA SER A 78 -0.87 -28.86 5.36
C SER A 78 -0.06 -30.17 5.32
N LEU A 79 0.87 -30.39 6.27
CA LEU A 79 1.66 -31.62 6.34
C LEU A 79 0.85 -32.84 6.79
N GLY A 80 -0.25 -32.66 7.54
CA GLY A 80 -0.98 -33.80 8.08
C GLY A 80 -2.41 -33.56 8.56
N LYS A 81 -2.91 -32.31 8.56
CA LYS A 81 -4.27 -32.01 9.07
C LYS A 81 -5.26 -31.74 7.95
N ILE A 82 -4.87 -30.94 6.97
CA ILE A 82 -5.74 -30.44 5.90
C ILE A 82 -4.96 -30.32 4.59
N THR A 83 -5.66 -30.17 3.48
CA THR A 83 -5.01 -29.92 2.18
C THR A 83 -4.45 -28.49 2.11
N ILE A 84 -3.48 -28.24 1.23
CA ILE A 84 -2.96 -26.87 0.97
C ILE A 84 -4.09 -25.91 0.60
N ARG A 85 -5.07 -26.38 -0.19
CA ARG A 85 -6.21 -25.56 -0.61
C ARG A 85 -7.05 -25.11 0.59
N GLU A 86 -7.29 -26.00 1.55
CA GLU A 86 -8.01 -25.69 2.78
C GLU A 86 -7.20 -24.81 3.72
N ALA A 87 -5.89 -25.05 3.84
CA ALA A 87 -5.03 -24.24 4.71
C ALA A 87 -4.89 -22.78 4.29
N PHE A 88 -5.10 -22.51 3.00
CA PHE A 88 -4.99 -21.19 2.39
C PHE A 88 -6.31 -20.68 1.81
N ASP A 89 -7.47 -21.15 2.27
CA ASP A 89 -8.79 -20.76 1.76
C ASP A 89 -9.07 -19.24 1.87
N ASP A 90 -8.66 -18.64 2.99
CA ASP A 90 -8.71 -17.23 3.34
C ASP A 90 -7.69 -16.33 2.61
N LEU A 91 -6.79 -16.91 1.81
CA LEU A 91 -5.70 -16.16 1.21
C LEU A 91 -6.19 -15.06 0.25
N ASP A 92 -7.23 -15.34 -0.54
CA ASP A 92 -7.79 -14.37 -1.48
C ASP A 92 -8.48 -13.20 -0.77
N SER A 93 -9.20 -13.48 0.33
CA SER A 93 -9.86 -12.44 1.12
C SER A 93 -8.83 -11.55 1.81
N HIS A 94 -7.75 -12.13 2.34
CA HIS A 94 -6.63 -11.36 2.85
C HIS A 94 -5.96 -10.50 1.76
N MET A 95 -5.65 -11.08 0.60
CA MET A 95 -5.02 -10.35 -0.51
C MET A 95 -5.90 -9.21 -1.03
N SER A 96 -7.20 -9.44 -1.19
CA SER A 96 -8.15 -8.40 -1.62
C SER A 96 -8.26 -7.26 -0.62
N TYR A 97 -8.32 -7.56 0.68
CA TYR A 97 -8.29 -6.54 1.74
C TYR A 97 -7.03 -5.66 1.66
N TYR A 98 -5.85 -6.26 1.53
CA TYR A 98 -4.60 -5.49 1.39
C TYR A 98 -4.56 -4.67 0.09
N PHE A 99 -5.11 -5.19 -1.00
CA PHE A 99 -5.22 -4.47 -2.26
C PHE A 99 -6.13 -3.25 -2.13
N GLU A 100 -7.29 -3.41 -1.49
CA GLU A 100 -8.22 -2.31 -1.21
C GLU A 100 -7.60 -1.25 -0.30
N GLN A 101 -6.90 -1.66 0.76
CA GLN A 101 -6.20 -0.74 1.65
C GLN A 101 -5.16 0.09 0.88
N ARG A 102 -4.37 -0.56 0.02
CA ARG A 102 -3.44 0.15 -0.87
C ARG A 102 -4.14 1.10 -1.83
N LYS A 103 -5.26 0.68 -2.41
CA LYS A 103 -6.04 1.52 -3.33
C LYS A 103 -6.51 2.79 -2.63
N GLN A 104 -7.02 2.66 -1.40
CA GLN A 104 -7.43 3.81 -0.58
C GLN A 104 -6.24 4.72 -0.25
N GLU A 105 -5.08 4.17 0.08
CA GLU A 105 -3.86 4.98 0.29
C GLU A 105 -3.46 5.76 -0.97
N TYR A 106 -3.51 5.11 -2.13
CA TYR A 106 -3.24 5.79 -3.40
C TYR A 106 -4.27 6.88 -3.71
N GLU A 107 -5.56 6.63 -3.50
CA GLU A 107 -6.62 7.62 -3.70
C GLU A 107 -6.39 8.87 -2.83
N LYS A 108 -6.00 8.71 -1.56
CA LYS A 108 -5.66 9.84 -0.67
C LYS A 108 -4.47 10.66 -1.19
N ILE A 109 -3.43 9.99 -1.67
CA ILE A 109 -2.25 10.67 -2.23
C ILE A 109 -2.63 11.42 -3.51
N ILE A 110 -3.45 10.82 -4.37
CA ILE A 110 -3.92 11.44 -5.61
C ILE A 110 -4.77 12.66 -5.32
N ASP A 111 -5.73 12.57 -4.39
CA ASP A 111 -6.62 13.69 -4.05
C ASP A 111 -5.84 14.87 -3.47
N SER A 112 -4.88 14.61 -2.57
CA SER A 112 -3.97 15.63 -2.05
C SER A 112 -3.21 16.35 -3.19
N LYS A 113 -2.66 15.60 -4.15
CA LYS A 113 -1.98 16.18 -5.31
C LYS A 113 -2.95 16.94 -6.24
N ALA A 114 -4.18 16.47 -6.38
CA ALA A 114 -5.20 17.12 -7.18
C ALA A 114 -5.63 18.47 -6.58
N ILE A 115 -5.64 18.62 -5.26
CA ILE A 115 -5.89 19.91 -4.59
C ILE A 115 -4.78 20.92 -4.92
N TRP A 116 -3.51 20.51 -4.83
CA TRP A 116 -2.38 21.36 -5.23
C TRP A 116 -2.43 21.75 -6.70
N GLY A 117 -2.76 20.80 -7.58
CA GLY A 117 -2.96 21.07 -9.00
C GLY A 117 -4.08 22.07 -9.27
N ARG A 118 -5.21 21.95 -8.56
CA ARG A 118 -6.31 22.92 -8.65
C ARG A 118 -5.90 24.32 -8.20
N LEU A 119 -5.23 24.45 -7.06
CA LEU A 119 -4.78 25.75 -6.56
C LEU A 119 -3.83 26.46 -7.53
N ILE A 120 -2.84 25.75 -8.08
CA ILE A 120 -1.90 26.30 -9.06
C ILE A 120 -2.62 26.61 -10.39
N GLY A 121 -3.53 25.74 -10.84
CA GLY A 121 -4.28 25.93 -12.08
C GLY A 121 -5.21 27.15 -12.06
N PHE A 122 -5.82 27.45 -10.90
CA PHE A 122 -6.69 28.61 -10.76
C PHE A 122 -5.97 29.89 -10.29
N ALA A 123 -4.71 29.80 -9.84
CA ALA A 123 -3.96 30.96 -9.35
C ALA A 123 -3.90 32.13 -10.37
N PRO A 124 -3.66 31.93 -11.68
CA PRO A 124 -3.63 33.03 -12.65
C PRO A 124 -5.00 33.72 -12.81
N MET A 125 -6.09 32.94 -12.79
CA MET A 125 -7.45 33.47 -12.89
C MET A 125 -7.81 34.31 -11.65
N TYR A 126 -7.52 33.80 -10.45
CA TYR A 126 -7.66 34.59 -9.22
C TYR A 126 -6.79 35.84 -9.26
N GLY A 127 -5.55 35.72 -9.74
CA GLY A 127 -4.65 36.85 -9.93
C GLY A 127 -5.24 37.96 -10.81
N LEU A 128 -5.81 37.60 -11.97
CA LEU A 128 -6.47 38.56 -12.85
C LEU A 128 -7.64 39.27 -12.16
N ILE A 129 -8.50 38.52 -11.47
CA ILE A 129 -9.65 39.09 -10.75
C ILE A 129 -9.18 40.03 -9.63
N PHE A 130 -8.24 39.60 -8.78
CA PHE A 130 -7.78 40.43 -7.67
C PHE A 130 -7.03 41.69 -8.13
N LEU A 131 -6.14 41.56 -9.11
CA LEU A 131 -5.32 42.67 -9.60
C LEU A 131 -6.14 43.70 -10.40
N TYR A 132 -7.06 43.25 -11.27
CA TYR A 132 -7.79 44.16 -12.16
C TYR A 132 -9.15 44.61 -11.62
N LEU A 133 -9.83 43.82 -10.79
CA LEU A 133 -11.14 44.20 -10.25
C LEU A 133 -11.05 44.64 -8.80
N VAL A 134 -10.52 43.80 -7.92
CA VAL A 134 -10.62 44.01 -6.47
C VAL A 134 -9.76 45.19 -6.01
N ILE A 135 -8.47 45.21 -6.35
CA ILE A 135 -7.54 46.27 -5.93
C ILE A 135 -7.96 47.66 -6.48
N PRO A 136 -8.30 47.82 -7.77
CA PRO A 136 -8.72 49.11 -8.29
C PRO A 136 -10.03 49.61 -7.69
N LEU A 137 -10.99 48.72 -7.42
CA LEU A 137 -12.25 49.09 -6.77
C LEU A 137 -12.01 49.62 -5.35
N ILE A 138 -11.15 48.94 -4.58
CA ILE A 138 -10.76 49.38 -3.24
C ILE A 138 -10.05 50.75 -3.32
N GLY A 139 -9.10 50.90 -4.24
CA GLY A 139 -8.39 52.17 -4.45
C GLY A 139 -9.33 53.32 -4.82
N MET A 140 -10.24 53.10 -5.77
CA MET A 140 -11.26 54.08 -6.14
C MET A 140 -12.17 54.44 -4.97
N SER A 141 -12.55 53.44 -4.14
CA SER A 141 -13.38 53.67 -2.95
C SER A 141 -12.69 54.62 -1.97
N PHE A 142 -11.38 54.46 -1.73
CA PHE A 142 -10.60 55.36 -0.88
C PHE A 142 -10.52 56.78 -1.44
N VAL A 143 -10.17 56.92 -2.72
CA VAL A 143 -10.10 58.23 -3.39
C VAL A 143 -11.46 58.94 -3.35
N GLN A 144 -12.54 58.19 -3.54
CA GLN A 144 -13.89 58.75 -3.49
C GLN A 144 -14.24 59.24 -2.08
N MET A 145 -13.86 58.49 -1.04
CA MET A 145 -14.06 58.89 0.36
C MET A 145 -13.32 60.19 0.68
N ASP A 146 -12.05 60.31 0.30
CA ASP A 146 -11.25 61.53 0.49
C ASP A 146 -11.91 62.75 -0.18
N SER A 147 -12.43 62.57 -1.40
CA SER A 147 -13.14 63.63 -2.12
C SER A 147 -14.43 64.08 -1.44
N TYR A 148 -15.16 63.16 -0.79
CA TYR A 148 -16.35 63.49 0.00
C TYR A 148 -15.99 64.23 1.29
N TYR A 149 -14.91 63.84 1.97
CA TYR A 149 -14.44 64.53 3.16
C TYR A 149 -14.01 65.97 2.86
N GLU A 150 -13.27 66.21 1.78
CA GLU A 150 -12.89 67.57 1.38
C GLU A 150 -14.10 68.46 1.05
N GLN A 151 -15.13 67.89 0.40
CA GLN A 151 -16.35 68.63 0.07
C GLN A 151 -17.14 69.01 1.32
N ILE A 152 -17.26 68.10 2.28
CA ILE A 152 -17.93 68.40 3.57
C ILE A 152 -17.15 69.49 4.32
N GLN A 153 -15.82 69.46 4.30
CA GLN A 153 -14.98 70.44 4.98
C GLN A 153 -15.01 71.83 4.32
N LYS A 154 -15.25 71.92 3.00
CA LYS A 154 -15.42 73.19 2.27
C LYS A 154 -16.82 73.80 2.39
N ILE A 155 -17.82 73.02 2.80
CA ILE A 155 -19.21 73.47 2.99
C ILE A 155 -19.44 74.02 4.41
N GLN A 156 -18.52 73.76 5.35
CA GLN A 156 -18.50 74.30 6.71
C GLN A 156 -17.71 75.61 6.79
#